data_AF-A8X1W5-F1
#
_entry.id   AF-A8X1W5-F1
#
_cell.length_a   1.000
_cell.length_b   1.000
_cell.length_c   1.000
_cell.angle_alpha   90.00
_cell.angle_beta   90.00
_cell.angle_gamma   90.00
#
_symmetry.space_group_name_H-M   'P 1'
#
loop_
_entity.id
_entity.type
_entity.pdbx_description
1 polymer ?
#
loop_
_entity_poly.entity_id
_entity_poly.type
_entity_poly.pdbx_seq_one_letter_code
_entity_poly.pdbx_strand_id
1 'polypeptide(L)'
;MSQNLTTCETMLTYSTSIELRLSLLLNWFILLPAFPIIGYSLYFSFTQRVFHKNTQIQISIHLAALFSLHTADLFNYFYPYQSGCEILPNFYRFNFFPKSQNFQSFRCLIFRFLYNAGQATVSMTPISITLERLIAVKYNRAYENCSINYGIFLGVFQIFLAICYLFTRYVHAAFTPSSFTFFYCQTLVSSTISTAETIIPLSMVICSQIISIVVFRILEIKNKKLRAVADINLSTRYTLDQGRRSFVALKSFIHFNCITISTILLGIVVLHLASPFFTKPNYMAIIELTHAIPLYGIIVCIGVWWKLRILDGEQRRNITMALRRKPMHTDLYFQMRKIQFSAKEQQETAAFMTRPKIEKLIITGVLSNWSEEKATFAPPEAFIPNCENLKLADFQQECLLEWITSSLQIRREFKNFEIDCWSVEVPIRPFIQGLKVSKHLKIRCETGMTDEELEGIEAMDLTVSSDQITPAAAKIRLLKFLKFGKRHEKLEIRTVHPQFFDAQRDLFSDSWIVKKIPQDYEEGGEFIGKIFSGFENIHGIQDTREFSCDYYGDSMRIFCAVVEKSKTSLTLYPF
;
A
#
# COMPACT_ATOMS: atom_id res chain seq x y z
N MET A 1 -47.75 33.24 30.47
CA MET A 1 -47.35 34.02 29.27
C MET A 1 -46.11 34.91 29.50
N SER A 2 -45.65 35.14 30.74
CA SER A 2 -44.46 35.98 31.06
C SER A 2 -43.09 35.28 30.95
N GLN A 3 -43.02 33.94 30.97
CA GLN A 3 -41.76 33.19 30.91
C GLN A 3 -41.07 33.20 29.52
N ASN A 4 -41.76 33.60 28.45
CA ASN A 4 -41.19 33.59 27.09
C ASN A 4 -40.40 34.87 26.74
N LEU A 5 -40.71 36.01 27.36
CA LEU A 5 -40.10 37.29 26.97
C LEU A 5 -38.62 37.36 27.37
N THR A 6 -38.30 36.99 28.62
CA THR A 6 -36.94 37.00 29.19
C THR A 6 -35.99 36.02 28.49
N THR A 7 -36.52 34.90 28.05
CA THR A 7 -35.77 33.85 27.34
C THR A 7 -35.36 34.33 25.94
N CYS A 8 -36.28 34.99 25.22
CA CYS A 8 -35.98 35.53 23.91
C CYS A 8 -35.03 36.73 23.96
N GLU A 9 -35.15 37.58 24.99
CA GLU A 9 -34.25 38.71 25.20
C GLU A 9 -32.82 38.23 25.49
N THR A 10 -32.67 37.22 26.35
CA THR A 10 -31.37 36.60 26.64
C THR A 10 -30.72 36.04 25.36
N MET A 11 -31.50 35.36 24.52
CA MET A 11 -30.99 34.84 23.24
C MET A 11 -30.57 35.95 22.28
N LEU A 12 -31.35 37.03 22.21
CA LEU A 12 -31.02 38.18 21.39
C LEU A 12 -29.65 38.75 21.82
N THR A 13 -29.41 38.91 23.12
CA THR A 13 -28.12 39.35 23.68
C THR A 13 -26.94 38.46 23.27
N TYR A 14 -27.10 37.12 23.33
CA TYR A 14 -26.05 36.20 22.86
C TYR A 14 -25.79 36.36 21.37
N SER A 15 -26.88 36.46 20.60
CA SER A 15 -26.80 36.50 19.15
C SER A 15 -26.16 37.76 18.61
N THR A 16 -26.29 38.90 19.31
CA THR A 16 -25.77 40.21 18.89
C THR A 16 -24.41 40.53 19.51
N SER A 17 -23.91 39.70 20.43
CA SER A 17 -22.56 39.86 21.01
C SER A 17 -21.50 39.84 19.92
N ILE A 18 -20.71 40.92 19.89
CA ILE A 18 -19.63 41.12 18.93
C ILE A 18 -18.53 40.09 19.17
N GLU A 19 -18.21 39.83 20.44
CA GLU A 19 -17.17 38.93 20.90
C GLU A 19 -17.46 37.49 20.46
N LEU A 20 -18.69 37.01 20.68
CA LEU A 20 -19.09 35.67 20.27
C LEU A 20 -19.08 35.54 18.75
N ARG A 21 -19.61 36.53 18.01
CA ARG A 21 -19.59 36.54 16.54
C ARG A 21 -18.17 36.54 15.97
N LEU A 22 -17.26 37.32 16.55
CA LEU A 22 -15.86 37.37 16.14
C LEU A 22 -15.16 36.02 16.38
N SER A 23 -15.40 35.37 17.53
CA SER A 23 -14.82 34.05 17.81
C SER A 23 -15.29 32.97 16.81
N LEU A 24 -16.58 32.98 16.46
CA LEU A 24 -17.16 32.06 15.48
C LEU A 24 -16.65 32.34 14.06
N LEU A 25 -16.53 33.61 13.67
CA LEU A 25 -15.94 34.00 12.39
C LEU A 25 -14.50 33.55 12.28
N LEU A 26 -13.69 33.76 13.33
CA LEU A 26 -12.30 33.32 13.35
C LEU A 26 -12.19 31.81 13.15
N ASN A 27 -12.97 31.02 13.89
CA ASN A 27 -12.99 29.56 13.74
C ASN A 27 -13.44 29.14 12.33
N TRP A 28 -14.39 29.86 11.72
CA TRP A 28 -14.82 29.62 10.35
C TRP A 28 -13.74 29.97 9.30
N PHE A 29 -13.02 31.08 9.48
CA PHE A 29 -11.90 31.41 8.60
C PHE A 29 -10.75 30.40 8.70
N ILE A 30 -10.49 29.85 9.89
CA ILE A 30 -9.50 28.77 10.08
C ILE A 30 -9.98 27.48 9.43
N LEU A 31 -11.28 27.22 9.44
CA LEU A 31 -11.88 26.04 8.82
C LEU A 31 -11.68 26.00 7.29
N LEU A 32 -11.78 27.14 6.60
CA LEU A 32 -11.63 27.22 5.14
C LEU A 32 -10.35 26.54 4.61
N PRO A 33 -9.13 26.84 5.12
CA PRO A 33 -7.92 26.13 4.75
C PRO A 33 -7.79 24.75 5.44
N ALA A 34 -8.39 24.54 6.62
CA ALA A 34 -8.30 23.25 7.31
C ALA A 34 -8.88 22.11 6.47
N PHE A 35 -10.04 22.33 5.84
CA PHE A 35 -10.74 21.31 5.06
C PHE A 35 -9.92 20.73 3.90
N PRO A 36 -9.37 21.53 2.95
CA PRO A 36 -8.54 21.00 1.88
C PRO A 36 -7.22 20.42 2.40
N ILE A 37 -6.61 20.97 3.45
CA ILE A 37 -5.36 20.46 4.03
C ILE A 37 -5.57 19.07 4.67
N ILE A 38 -6.62 18.91 5.47
CA ILE A 38 -6.96 17.62 6.09
C ILE A 38 -7.39 16.61 5.03
N GLY A 39 -8.19 17.03 4.05
CA GLY A 39 -8.62 16.19 2.92
C GLY A 39 -7.43 15.69 2.09
N TYR A 40 -6.50 16.58 1.72
CA TYR A 40 -5.26 16.19 1.04
C TYR A 40 -4.41 15.26 1.91
N SER A 41 -4.31 15.52 3.21
CA SER A 41 -3.54 14.67 4.14
C SER A 41 -4.15 13.27 4.27
N LEU A 42 -5.47 13.15 4.25
CA LEU A 42 -6.19 11.88 4.25
C LEU A 42 -5.94 11.12 2.95
N TYR A 43 -6.09 11.79 1.81
CA TYR A 43 -5.77 11.21 0.49
C TYR A 43 -4.31 10.76 0.39
N PHE A 44 -3.38 11.61 0.83
CA PHE A 44 -1.95 11.30 0.89
C PHE A 44 -1.66 10.10 1.79
N SER A 45 -2.31 10.03 2.97
CA SER A 45 -2.20 8.88 3.88
C SER A 45 -2.66 7.59 3.22
N PHE A 46 -3.75 7.60 2.44
CA PHE A 46 -4.25 6.40 1.75
C PHE A 46 -3.40 5.97 0.56
N THR A 47 -2.93 6.92 -0.24
CA THR A 47 -2.19 6.64 -1.48
C THR A 47 -0.72 6.32 -1.25
N GLN A 48 -0.08 6.99 -0.30
CA GLN A 48 1.34 6.84 -0.04
C GLN A 48 1.57 5.76 1.02
N ARG A 49 2.38 4.74 0.67
CA ARG A 49 2.80 3.67 1.61
C ARG A 49 3.88 4.17 2.59
N VAL A 50 3.64 5.31 3.24
CA VAL A 50 4.58 5.95 4.16
C VAL A 50 4.67 5.18 5.49
N PHE A 51 3.55 4.65 5.97
CA PHE A 51 3.45 3.93 7.23
C PHE A 51 3.01 2.47 7.02
N HIS A 52 3.20 1.62 8.03
CA HIS A 52 2.60 0.27 8.03
C HIS A 52 1.08 0.41 7.97
N LYS A 53 0.41 -0.54 7.29
CA LYS A 53 -1.06 -0.53 7.13
C LYS A 53 -1.80 -0.34 8.47
N ASN A 54 -1.31 -0.97 9.55
CA ASN A 54 -1.92 -0.87 10.87
C ASN A 54 -1.90 0.56 11.42
N THR A 55 -0.78 1.26 11.30
CA THR A 55 -0.66 2.68 11.70
C THR A 55 -1.46 3.60 10.76
N GLN A 56 -1.49 3.28 9.47
CA GLN A 56 -2.23 4.03 8.46
C GLN A 56 -3.72 4.06 8.80
N ILE A 57 -4.30 2.93 9.22
CA ILE A 57 -5.69 2.85 9.68
C ILE A 57 -5.96 3.82 10.84
N GLN A 58 -5.09 3.84 11.87
CA GLN A 58 -5.25 4.73 13.02
C GLN A 58 -5.16 6.22 12.62
N ILE A 59 -4.21 6.57 11.75
CA ILE A 59 -4.06 7.94 11.23
C ILE A 59 -5.27 8.32 10.39
N SER A 60 -5.81 7.42 9.58
CA SER A 60 -7.03 7.67 8.80
C SER A 60 -8.24 7.90 9.69
N ILE A 61 -8.41 7.13 10.77
CA ILE A 61 -9.48 7.37 11.77
C ILE A 61 -9.31 8.75 12.41
N HIS A 62 -8.08 9.13 12.76
CA HIS A 62 -7.78 10.45 13.31
C HIS A 62 -8.13 11.60 12.35
N LEU A 63 -7.71 11.50 11.08
CA LEU A 63 -7.97 12.53 10.08
C LEU A 63 -9.46 12.60 9.70
N ALA A 64 -10.16 11.45 9.65
CA ALA A 64 -11.61 11.42 9.46
C ALA A 64 -12.35 12.07 10.64
N ALA A 65 -11.88 11.87 11.87
CA ALA A 65 -12.41 12.53 13.06
C ALA A 65 -12.23 14.06 13.01
N LEU A 66 -11.08 14.56 12.52
CA LEU A 66 -10.84 16.00 12.32
C LEU A 66 -11.69 16.61 11.20
N PHE A 67 -12.17 15.81 10.25
CA PHE A 67 -13.02 16.27 9.15
C PHE A 67 -14.45 16.58 9.59
N SER A 68 -14.86 16.10 10.77
CA SER A 68 -16.19 16.37 11.35
C SER A 68 -16.23 17.81 11.90
N LEU A 69 -16.96 18.72 11.23
CA LEU A 69 -16.78 20.17 11.40
C LEU A 69 -18.03 20.97 11.79
N HIS A 70 -17.78 22.14 12.39
CA HIS A 70 -18.74 23.14 12.86
C HIS A 70 -19.20 24.09 11.73
N THR A 71 -20.10 23.62 10.87
CA THR A 71 -20.70 24.50 9.85
C THR A 71 -22.09 25.02 10.25
N ALA A 72 -22.78 24.36 11.18
CA ALA A 72 -24.17 24.67 11.51
C ALA A 72 -24.36 25.89 12.44
N ASP A 73 -23.42 26.15 13.35
CA ASP A 73 -23.58 27.22 14.36
C ASP A 73 -23.48 28.62 13.71
N LEU A 74 -22.60 28.82 12.73
CA LEU A 74 -22.44 30.09 12.04
C LEU A 74 -23.74 30.56 11.37
N PHE A 75 -24.47 29.64 10.73
CA PHE A 75 -25.74 29.97 10.07
C PHE A 75 -26.78 30.52 11.07
N ASN A 76 -26.80 29.98 12.29
CA ASN A 76 -27.75 30.43 13.32
C ASN A 76 -27.43 31.81 13.90
N TYR A 77 -26.17 32.26 13.90
CA TYR A 77 -25.77 33.54 14.51
C TYR A 77 -25.66 34.70 13.49
N PHE A 78 -25.52 34.40 12.20
CA PHE A 78 -25.38 35.39 11.13
C PHE A 78 -26.63 35.60 10.27
N TYR A 79 -27.62 34.71 10.36
CA TYR A 79 -28.88 34.90 9.65
C TYR A 79 -29.64 36.12 10.22
N PRO A 80 -30.26 36.97 9.38
CA PRO A 80 -31.02 38.12 9.85
C PRO A 80 -32.34 37.67 10.45
N TYR A 81 -32.49 37.81 11.77
CA TYR A 81 -33.73 37.50 12.49
C TYR A 81 -34.41 38.78 12.98
N GLN A 82 -35.73 38.75 13.05
CA GLN A 82 -36.53 39.91 13.48
C GLN A 82 -36.78 39.91 14.99
N SER A 83 -36.73 38.73 15.64
CA SER A 83 -36.89 38.59 17.09
C SER A 83 -35.94 37.54 17.67
N GLY A 84 -35.49 37.73 18.93
CA GLY A 84 -34.64 36.76 19.63
C GLY A 84 -35.28 35.37 19.79
N CYS A 85 -36.62 35.30 19.73
CA CYS A 85 -37.38 34.05 19.74
C CYS A 85 -37.19 33.22 18.46
N GLU A 86 -36.87 33.84 17.32
CA GLU A 86 -36.56 33.15 16.06
C GLU A 86 -35.14 32.60 16.04
N ILE A 87 -34.23 33.25 16.78
CA ILE A 87 -32.80 32.91 16.87
C ILE A 87 -32.58 31.75 17.80
N LEU A 88 -33.33 31.69 18.93
CA LEU A 88 -33.30 30.59 19.91
C LEU A 88 -33.10 29.34 19.09
N PRO A 89 -31.93 28.66 19.20
CA PRO A 89 -31.47 27.74 18.19
C PRO A 89 -32.67 26.88 17.93
N ASN A 90 -33.25 27.04 16.74
CA ASN A 90 -34.46 26.34 16.38
C ASN A 90 -33.97 24.90 16.21
N PHE A 91 -33.81 24.21 17.35
CA PHE A 91 -33.82 22.78 17.47
C PHE A 91 -34.99 22.25 16.61
N TYR A 92 -36.02 23.09 16.41
CA TYR A 92 -37.33 22.76 15.93
C TYR A 92 -37.75 23.14 14.50
N ARG A 93 -36.96 23.81 13.65
CA ARG A 93 -37.49 24.20 12.31
C ARG A 93 -36.56 23.92 11.14
N PHE A 94 -36.65 22.69 10.64
CA PHE A 94 -36.31 22.37 9.25
C PHE A 94 -37.62 22.02 8.53
N ASN A 95 -38.08 22.88 7.62
CA ASN A 95 -39.33 22.70 6.86
C ASN A 95 -39.26 21.59 5.79
N PHE A 96 -38.28 20.67 5.88
CA PHE A 96 -38.06 19.63 4.86
C PHE A 96 -38.63 18.25 5.25
N PHE A 97 -39.02 18.03 6.51
CA PHE A 97 -39.65 16.78 6.95
C PHE A 97 -41.03 17.04 7.56
N PRO A 98 -42.06 16.23 7.24
CA PRO A 98 -43.42 16.45 7.72
C PRO A 98 -43.52 16.32 9.24
N LYS A 99 -44.42 17.12 9.82
CA LYS A 99 -44.73 17.26 11.25
C LYS A 99 -44.86 15.89 11.96
N SER A 100 -43.82 15.47 12.69
CA SER A 100 -43.91 14.43 13.71
C SER A 100 -43.34 14.97 15.01
N GLN A 101 -44.13 14.88 16.09
CA GLN A 101 -44.02 15.62 17.35
C GLN A 101 -42.82 15.24 18.24
N ASN A 102 -41.97 14.28 17.85
CA ASN A 102 -40.89 13.75 18.70
C ASN A 102 -39.47 13.93 18.16
N PHE A 103 -39.27 14.57 17.00
CA PHE A 103 -37.96 14.56 16.29
C PHE A 103 -37.24 15.91 16.27
N GLN A 104 -37.53 16.75 17.25
CA GLN A 104 -37.44 18.20 17.09
C GLN A 104 -36.35 18.81 18.00
N SER A 105 -35.48 17.97 18.61
CA SER A 105 -34.37 18.35 19.52
C SER A 105 -32.96 17.90 19.04
N PHE A 106 -32.83 17.42 17.79
CA PHE A 106 -31.66 16.63 17.37
C PHE A 106 -30.48 17.42 16.76
N ARG A 107 -30.68 18.57 16.10
CA ARG A 107 -29.63 19.14 15.21
C ARG A 107 -28.38 19.65 15.92
N CYS A 108 -28.55 20.56 16.88
CA CYS A 108 -27.46 21.12 17.68
C CYS A 108 -26.74 20.03 18.48
N LEU A 109 -27.50 19.07 19.04
CA LEU A 109 -26.95 17.91 19.72
C LEU A 109 -26.13 17.03 18.78
N ILE A 110 -26.63 16.71 17.59
CA ILE A 110 -25.91 15.90 16.58
C ILE A 110 -24.62 16.59 16.15
N PHE A 111 -24.66 17.87 15.76
CA PHE A 111 -23.47 18.55 15.26
C PHE A 111 -22.42 18.75 16.36
N ARG A 112 -22.84 19.10 17.59
CA ARG A 112 -21.92 19.21 18.73
C ARG A 112 -21.41 17.85 19.19
N PHE A 113 -22.22 16.80 19.06
CA PHE A 113 -21.80 15.42 19.30
C PHE A 113 -20.73 14.99 18.30
N LEU A 114 -20.92 15.24 17.00
CA LEU A 114 -19.92 14.94 15.97
C LEU A 114 -18.59 15.65 16.23
N TYR A 115 -18.65 16.94 16.61
CA TYR A 115 -17.45 17.68 17.00
C TYR A 115 -16.76 17.09 18.22
N ASN A 116 -17.50 16.87 19.31
CA ASN A 116 -16.95 16.31 20.54
C ASN A 116 -16.41 14.89 20.33
N ALA A 117 -17.08 14.10 19.48
CA ALA A 117 -16.61 12.77 19.10
C ALA A 117 -15.33 12.83 18.27
N GLY A 118 -15.24 13.80 17.37
CA GLY A 118 -14.02 14.13 16.65
C GLY A 118 -12.87 14.46 17.61
N GLN A 119 -13.10 15.41 18.52
CA GLN A 119 -12.15 15.80 19.57
C GLN A 119 -11.72 14.61 20.43
N ALA A 120 -12.67 13.83 20.93
CA ALA A 120 -12.40 12.67 21.77
C ALA A 120 -11.53 11.63 21.03
N THR A 121 -11.89 11.32 19.79
CA THR A 121 -11.14 10.37 18.95
C THR A 121 -9.71 10.86 18.68
N VAL A 122 -9.56 12.16 18.41
CA VAL A 122 -8.27 12.84 18.23
C VAL A 122 -7.42 12.76 19.51
N SER A 123 -8.02 12.97 20.69
CA SER A 123 -7.34 12.91 21.98
C SER A 123 -6.87 11.51 22.37
N MET A 124 -7.57 10.46 21.94
CA MET A 124 -7.23 9.06 22.23
C MET A 124 -6.24 8.45 21.24
N THR A 125 -6.02 9.10 20.10
CA THR A 125 -5.12 8.61 19.04
C THR A 125 -3.68 8.38 19.54
N PRO A 126 -3.04 9.29 20.31
CA PRO A 126 -1.66 9.08 20.79
C PRO A 126 -1.47 7.79 21.60
N ILE A 127 -2.48 7.41 22.40
CA ILE A 127 -2.45 6.20 23.23
C ILE A 127 -2.45 4.96 22.31
N SER A 128 -3.38 4.90 21.36
CA SER A 128 -3.51 3.78 20.42
C SER A 128 -2.28 3.63 19.50
N ILE A 129 -1.71 4.74 19.02
CA ILE A 129 -0.48 4.73 18.22
C ILE A 129 0.73 4.26 19.04
N THR A 130 0.82 4.69 20.31
CA THR A 130 1.93 4.27 21.19
C THR A 130 1.87 2.78 21.46
N LEU A 131 0.67 2.22 21.67
CA LEU A 131 0.47 0.78 21.84
C LEU A 131 0.82 0.00 20.57
N GLU A 132 0.42 0.49 19.40
CA GLU A 132 0.80 -0.08 18.11
C GLU A 132 2.33 -0.17 17.97
N ARG A 133 3.02 0.93 18.26
CA ARG A 133 4.49 1.01 18.18
C ARG A 133 5.20 0.15 19.22
N LEU A 134 4.63 0.01 20.41
CA LEU A 134 5.17 -0.89 21.43
C LEU A 134 5.19 -2.33 20.90
N ILE A 135 4.08 -2.76 20.29
CA ILE A 135 3.95 -4.12 19.74
C ILE A 135 4.83 -4.30 18.51
N ALA A 136 4.93 -3.30 17.63
CA ALA A 136 5.83 -3.32 16.48
C ALA A 136 7.31 -3.47 16.88
N VAL A 137 7.75 -2.77 17.93
CA VAL A 137 9.14 -2.87 18.43
C VAL A 137 9.37 -4.19 19.19
N LYS A 138 8.38 -4.66 19.96
CA LYS A 138 8.49 -5.91 20.74
C LYS A 138 8.53 -7.14 19.83
N TYR A 139 7.71 -7.17 18.78
CA TYR A 139 7.57 -8.30 17.86
C TYR A 139 8.16 -8.03 16.48
N ASN A 140 9.27 -7.27 16.42
CA ASN A 140 9.88 -6.80 15.17
C ASN A 140 10.20 -7.89 14.12
N ARG A 141 10.39 -9.15 14.54
CA ARG A 141 10.65 -10.30 13.65
C ARG A 141 9.39 -10.86 12.98
N ALA A 142 8.24 -10.75 13.63
CA ALA A 142 6.96 -11.31 13.18
C ALA A 142 5.94 -10.24 12.79
N TYR A 143 6.25 -8.96 13.02
CA TYR A 143 5.31 -7.86 12.82
C TYR A 143 4.85 -7.71 11.36
N GLU A 144 5.71 -8.00 10.38
CA GLU A 144 5.33 -7.97 8.96
C GLU A 144 4.30 -9.06 8.60
N ASN A 145 4.34 -10.19 9.29
CA ASN A 145 3.36 -11.27 9.16
C ASN A 145 2.09 -11.02 10.01
N CYS A 146 2.07 -9.94 10.79
CA CYS A 146 0.93 -9.62 11.62
C CYS A 146 -0.22 -9.12 10.74
N SER A 147 -1.37 -9.78 10.84
CA SER A 147 -2.53 -9.50 10.00
C SER A 147 -3.05 -8.07 10.20
N ILE A 148 -3.70 -7.54 9.15
CA ILE A 148 -4.40 -6.24 9.16
C ILE A 148 -5.44 -6.17 10.29
N ASN A 149 -5.99 -7.32 10.72
CA ASN A 149 -6.95 -7.42 11.81
C ASN A 149 -6.45 -6.78 13.11
N TYR A 150 -5.13 -6.80 13.34
CA TYR A 150 -4.53 -6.13 14.49
C TYR A 150 -4.67 -4.60 14.41
N GLY A 151 -4.42 -4.00 13.25
CA GLY A 151 -4.63 -2.57 13.03
C GLY A 151 -6.10 -2.17 13.20
N ILE A 152 -7.02 -3.01 12.71
CA ILE A 152 -8.47 -2.82 12.90
C ILE A 152 -8.82 -2.88 14.38
N PHE A 153 -8.33 -3.87 15.13
CA PHE A 153 -8.56 -4.00 16.56
C PHE A 153 -8.12 -2.75 17.33
N LEU A 154 -6.92 -2.22 17.04
CA LEU A 154 -6.46 -0.99 17.68
C LEU A 154 -7.25 0.26 17.27
N GLY A 155 -7.77 0.29 16.03
CA GLY A 155 -8.68 1.33 15.58
C GLY A 155 -10.01 1.30 16.35
N VAL A 156 -10.58 0.11 16.55
CA VAL A 156 -11.78 -0.09 17.39
C VAL A 156 -11.49 0.31 18.84
N PHE A 157 -10.32 -0.07 19.37
CA PHE A 157 -9.90 0.33 20.71
C PHE A 157 -9.79 1.86 20.86
N GLN A 158 -9.28 2.57 19.85
CA GLN A 158 -9.24 4.04 19.83
C GLN A 158 -10.65 4.65 19.92
N ILE A 159 -11.61 4.11 19.15
CA ILE A 159 -13.01 4.56 19.18
C ILE A 159 -13.65 4.24 20.53
N PHE A 160 -13.38 3.06 21.09
CA PHE A 160 -13.86 2.67 22.41
C PHE A 160 -13.39 3.63 23.51
N LEU A 161 -12.10 3.99 23.53
CA LEU A 161 -11.58 4.99 24.47
C LEU A 161 -12.26 6.35 24.30
N ALA A 162 -12.54 6.75 23.05
CA ALA A 162 -13.27 7.98 22.76
C ALA A 162 -14.71 7.92 23.29
N ILE A 163 -15.40 6.79 23.13
CA ILE A 163 -16.75 6.57 23.68
C ILE A 163 -16.73 6.66 25.21
N CYS A 164 -15.76 6.03 25.88
CA CYS A 164 -15.63 6.13 27.34
C CYS A 164 -15.45 7.59 27.80
N TYR A 165 -14.62 8.37 27.09
CA TYR A 165 -14.43 9.79 27.38
C TYR A 165 -15.67 10.63 27.08
N LEU A 166 -16.43 10.32 26.01
CA LEU A 166 -17.70 10.98 25.75
C LEU A 166 -18.74 10.62 26.82
N PHE A 167 -18.78 9.37 27.26
CA PHE A 167 -19.71 8.93 28.28
C PHE A 167 -19.57 9.77 29.57
N THR A 168 -18.34 10.00 30.04
CA THR A 168 -18.11 10.86 31.23
C THR A 168 -18.59 12.30 31.02
N ARG A 169 -18.60 12.80 29.77
CA ARG A 169 -19.07 14.15 29.42
C ARG A 169 -20.58 14.26 29.30
N TYR A 170 -21.27 13.19 28.86
CA TYR A 170 -22.69 13.21 28.54
C TYR A 170 -23.58 12.48 29.55
N VAL A 171 -23.03 11.70 30.49
CA VAL A 171 -23.82 10.96 31.49
C VAL A 171 -24.68 11.88 32.38
N HIS A 172 -24.23 13.10 32.61
CA HIS A 172 -24.94 14.13 33.38
C HIS A 172 -25.57 15.23 32.51
N ALA A 173 -25.56 15.07 31.18
CA ALA A 173 -26.24 16.01 30.30
C ALA A 173 -27.75 15.88 30.51
N ALA A 174 -28.41 16.99 30.82
CA ALA A 174 -29.86 17.04 30.99
C ALA A 174 -30.55 16.86 29.61
N PHE A 175 -30.92 15.62 29.28
CA PHE A 175 -31.69 15.31 28.07
C PHE A 175 -33.21 15.39 28.29
N THR A 176 -33.67 15.69 29.51
CA THR A 176 -35.08 15.86 29.83
C THR A 176 -35.59 17.23 29.39
N PRO A 177 -36.53 17.32 28.43
CA PRO A 177 -36.93 18.58 27.79
C PRO A 177 -37.76 19.53 28.65
N SER A 178 -38.16 19.14 29.87
CA SER A 178 -39.16 19.86 30.65
C SER A 178 -38.63 20.97 31.57
N SER A 179 -37.31 21.10 31.76
CA SER A 179 -36.75 22.02 32.78
C SER A 179 -35.62 22.95 32.34
N PHE A 180 -35.04 22.80 31.14
CA PHE A 180 -33.90 23.61 30.70
C PHE A 180 -33.98 24.09 29.24
N THR A 181 -33.83 25.40 29.04
CA THR A 181 -33.66 26.04 27.72
C THR A 181 -32.17 26.28 27.43
N PHE A 182 -31.66 25.69 26.35
CA PHE A 182 -30.28 25.90 25.90
C PHE A 182 -30.18 27.16 25.02
N PHE A 183 -29.47 28.18 25.50
CA PHE A 183 -29.19 29.42 24.75
C PHE A 183 -27.97 29.30 23.82
N TYR A 184 -27.12 28.30 24.06
CA TYR A 184 -25.91 28.04 23.28
C TYR A 184 -25.66 26.53 23.22
N CYS A 185 -25.17 26.04 22.07
CA CYS A 185 -24.89 24.64 21.80
C CYS A 185 -23.63 24.14 22.51
N GLN A 186 -23.68 24.04 23.84
CA GLN A 186 -22.59 23.52 24.65
C GLN A 186 -23.04 22.31 25.44
N THR A 187 -22.11 21.37 25.57
CA THR A 187 -22.30 20.08 26.26
C THR A 187 -22.00 20.15 27.75
N LEU A 188 -21.67 21.35 28.26
CA LEU A 188 -21.20 21.58 29.62
C LEU A 188 -22.26 22.19 30.54
N VAL A 189 -23.48 22.45 30.05
CA VAL A 189 -24.51 23.13 30.82
C VAL A 189 -25.54 22.12 31.31
N SER A 190 -25.18 21.36 32.34
CA SER A 190 -26.16 20.85 33.30
C SER A 190 -25.89 21.51 34.64
N SER A 191 -26.95 21.96 35.30
CA SER A 191 -26.91 22.60 36.62
C SER A 191 -26.40 21.68 37.74
N THR A 192 -26.21 20.39 37.44
CA THR A 192 -25.80 19.34 38.39
C THR A 192 -24.33 18.93 38.29
N ILE A 193 -23.58 19.43 37.30
CA ILE A 193 -22.20 18.98 37.05
C ILE A 193 -21.24 19.73 37.98
N SER A 194 -20.50 19.00 38.81
CA SER A 194 -19.40 19.58 39.58
C SER A 194 -18.22 19.92 38.65
N THR A 195 -17.48 20.99 38.93
CA THR A 195 -16.28 21.36 38.14
C THR A 195 -15.29 20.19 38.02
N ALA A 196 -15.21 19.38 39.08
CA ALA A 196 -14.37 18.18 39.14
C ALA A 196 -14.68 17.17 38.03
N GLU A 197 -15.96 16.96 37.67
CA GLU A 197 -16.37 16.02 36.63
C GLU A 197 -15.90 16.42 35.22
N THR A 198 -15.61 17.70 34.99
CA THR A 198 -15.09 18.17 33.69
C THR A 198 -13.56 18.18 33.64
N ILE A 199 -12.90 18.52 34.76
CA ILE A 199 -11.44 18.67 34.85
C ILE A 199 -10.75 17.30 34.99
N ILE A 200 -11.34 16.37 35.76
CA ILE A 200 -10.71 15.06 36.05
C ILE A 200 -10.50 14.24 34.77
N PRO A 201 -11.51 14.00 33.91
CA PRO A 201 -11.30 13.22 32.69
C PRO A 201 -10.26 13.84 31.76
N LEU A 202 -10.26 15.17 31.62
CA LEU A 202 -9.30 15.87 30.75
C LEU A 202 -7.87 15.80 31.31
N SER A 203 -7.72 15.89 32.63
CA SER A 203 -6.44 15.69 33.32
C SER A 203 -5.90 14.27 33.12
N MET A 204 -6.77 13.25 33.23
CA MET A 204 -6.39 11.86 32.96
C MET A 204 -5.89 11.65 31.53
N VAL A 205 -6.55 12.28 30.55
CA VAL A 205 -6.10 12.26 29.15
C VAL A 205 -4.70 12.85 29.02
N ILE A 206 -4.44 14.02 29.63
CA ILE A 206 -3.10 14.63 29.58
C ILE A 206 -2.05 13.73 30.23
N CYS A 207 -2.33 13.17 31.40
CA CYS A 207 -1.43 12.21 32.05
C CYS A 207 -1.12 11.02 31.12
N SER A 208 -2.13 10.45 30.46
CA SER A 208 -1.95 9.35 29.52
C SER A 208 -1.13 9.74 28.28
N GLN A 209 -1.24 10.99 27.80
CA GLN A 209 -0.46 11.51 26.69
C GLN A 209 1.00 11.79 27.08
N ILE A 210 1.25 12.28 28.30
CA ILE A 210 2.60 12.43 28.85
C ILE A 210 3.28 11.06 28.97
N ILE A 211 2.57 10.07 29.49
CA ILE A 211 3.06 8.66 29.52
C ILE A 211 3.36 8.19 28.10
N SER A 212 2.48 8.48 27.14
CA SER A 212 2.69 8.13 25.73
C SER A 212 3.97 8.75 25.17
N ILE A 213 4.26 10.04 25.44
CA ILE A 213 5.51 10.70 25.02
C ILE A 213 6.74 9.98 25.59
N VAL A 214 6.72 9.65 26.89
CA VAL A 214 7.83 8.98 27.57
C VAL A 214 8.08 7.60 26.96
N VAL A 215 7.02 6.79 26.82
CA VAL A 215 7.08 5.46 26.21
C VAL A 215 7.57 5.55 24.78
N PHE A 216 7.07 6.50 23.99
CA PHE A 216 7.46 6.70 22.60
C PHE A 216 8.96 6.98 22.45
N ARG A 217 9.53 7.79 23.35
CA ARG A 217 10.97 8.06 23.39
C ARG A 217 11.80 6.82 23.72
N ILE A 218 11.34 6.01 24.67
CA ILE A 218 12.00 4.73 25.03
C ILE A 218 11.98 3.78 23.83
N LEU A 219 10.84 3.67 23.15
CA LEU A 219 10.68 2.83 21.96
C LEU A 219 11.56 3.29 20.80
N GLU A 220 11.71 4.61 20.60
CA GLU A 220 12.61 5.17 19.58
C GLU A 220 14.08 4.74 19.82
N ILE A 221 14.55 4.85 21.07
CA ILE A 221 15.91 4.44 21.47
C ILE A 221 16.08 2.93 21.27
N LYS A 222 15.09 2.12 21.67
CA LYS A 222 15.12 0.66 21.52
C LYS A 222 15.14 0.26 20.04
N ASN A 223 14.35 0.92 19.18
CA ASN A 223 14.35 0.68 17.73
C ASN A 223 15.71 0.99 17.10
N LYS A 224 16.38 2.08 17.52
CA LYS A 224 17.74 2.41 17.09
C LYS A 224 18.77 1.35 17.52
N LYS A 225 18.71 0.88 18.76
CA LYS A 225 19.60 -0.19 19.26
C LYS A 225 19.40 -1.50 18.52
N LEU A 226 18.14 -1.92 18.32
CA LEU A 226 17.81 -3.14 17.57
C LEU A 226 18.28 -3.07 16.13
N ARG A 227 18.28 -1.88 15.51
CA ARG A 227 18.78 -1.67 14.16
C ARG A 227 20.29 -1.77 14.01
N ALA A 228 21.05 -1.55 15.08
CA ALA A 228 22.51 -1.59 15.07
C ALA A 228 23.08 -3.02 15.10
N VAL A 229 22.24 -4.04 15.32
CA VAL A 229 22.65 -5.45 15.31
C VAL A 229 22.91 -5.90 13.86
N ALA A 230 24.03 -6.59 13.60
CA ALA A 230 24.46 -6.96 12.25
C ALA A 230 23.64 -8.13 11.65
N ASP A 231 23.26 -9.12 12.48
CA ASP A 231 22.55 -10.33 12.04
C ASP A 231 21.02 -10.16 12.06
N ILE A 232 20.50 -9.30 11.19
CA ILE A 232 19.05 -9.06 11.09
C ILE A 232 18.53 -9.51 9.72
N ASN A 233 17.51 -10.38 9.75
CA ASN A 233 16.76 -10.78 8.56
C ASN A 233 16.23 -9.56 7.79
N LEU A 234 16.17 -9.68 6.47
CA LEU A 234 15.80 -8.60 5.56
C LEU A 234 14.43 -7.95 5.89
N SER A 235 13.44 -8.76 6.25
CA SER A 235 12.10 -8.34 6.69
C SER A 235 12.13 -7.53 8.00
N THR A 236 12.87 -8.01 9.00
CA THR A 236 13.05 -7.30 10.27
C THR A 236 13.79 -5.98 10.06
N ARG A 237 14.76 -5.96 9.14
CA ARG A 237 15.47 -4.75 8.72
C ARG A 237 14.48 -3.76 8.08
N TYR A 238 13.64 -4.19 7.16
CA TYR A 238 12.61 -3.32 6.58
C TYR A 238 11.69 -2.71 7.64
N THR A 239 11.19 -3.53 8.57
CA THR A 239 10.31 -3.12 9.68
C THR A 239 10.98 -2.08 10.58
N LEU A 240 12.25 -2.25 10.96
CA LEU A 240 12.96 -1.30 11.82
C LEU A 240 13.23 0.05 11.14
N ASP A 241 13.49 0.07 9.82
CA ASP A 241 13.67 1.30 9.05
C ASP A 241 12.36 2.06 8.87
N GLN A 242 11.28 1.34 8.56
CA GLN A 242 9.95 1.93 8.48
C GLN A 242 9.51 2.44 9.87
N GLY A 243 9.81 1.69 10.93
CA GLY A 243 9.69 2.10 12.31
C GLY A 243 10.37 3.44 12.57
N ARG A 244 11.65 3.61 12.18
CA ARG A 244 12.41 4.87 12.36
C ARG A 244 11.71 6.06 11.69
N ARG A 245 11.30 5.93 10.42
CA ARG A 245 10.56 6.99 9.72
C ARG A 245 9.27 7.33 10.45
N SER A 246 8.54 6.31 10.89
CA SER A 246 7.30 6.50 11.63
C SER A 246 7.52 7.20 12.98
N PHE A 247 8.57 6.86 13.74
CA PHE A 247 8.87 7.49 15.02
C PHE A 247 9.15 8.98 14.84
N VAL A 248 9.89 9.38 13.80
CA VAL A 248 10.17 10.81 13.57
C VAL A 248 8.90 11.59 13.22
N ALA A 249 8.05 11.04 12.35
CA ALA A 249 6.80 11.70 11.95
C ALA A 249 5.78 11.76 13.11
N LEU A 250 5.54 10.63 13.77
CA LEU A 250 4.54 10.48 14.83
C LEU A 250 4.96 11.16 16.14
N LYS A 251 6.25 11.35 16.39
CA LYS A 251 6.72 12.11 17.55
C LYS A 251 6.18 13.55 17.52
N SER A 252 6.30 14.23 16.39
CA SER A 252 5.73 15.58 16.23
C SER A 252 4.22 15.58 16.46
N PHE A 253 3.52 14.59 15.91
CA PHE A 253 2.09 14.41 16.11
C PHE A 253 1.69 14.29 17.60
N ILE A 254 2.34 13.40 18.35
CA ILE A 254 2.04 13.18 19.78
C ILE A 254 2.30 14.44 20.61
N HIS A 255 3.41 15.16 20.34
CA HIS A 255 3.73 16.40 21.03
C HIS A 255 2.68 17.49 20.76
N PHE A 256 2.28 17.70 19.50
CA PHE A 256 1.26 18.70 19.17
C PHE A 256 -0.09 18.36 19.81
N ASN A 257 -0.50 17.09 19.84
CA ASN A 257 -1.75 16.69 20.49
C ASN A 257 -1.71 17.00 22.01
N CYS A 258 -0.60 16.66 22.67
CA CYS A 258 -0.40 16.98 24.09
C CYS A 258 -0.43 18.47 24.38
N ILE A 259 0.21 19.28 23.53
CA ILE A 259 0.16 20.75 23.66
C ILE A 259 -1.29 21.24 23.53
N THR A 260 -2.02 20.83 22.49
CA THR A 260 -3.40 21.26 22.26
C THR A 260 -4.32 20.89 23.40
N ILE A 261 -4.30 19.64 23.89
CA ILE A 261 -5.15 19.23 25.00
C ILE A 261 -4.76 19.94 26.30
N SER A 262 -3.47 20.20 26.53
CA SER A 262 -3.00 20.98 27.68
C SER A 262 -3.47 22.45 27.60
N THR A 263 -3.45 23.06 26.42
CA THR A 263 -3.99 24.41 26.19
C THR A 263 -5.49 24.46 26.44
N ILE A 264 -6.24 23.44 25.99
CA ILE A 264 -7.69 23.35 26.26
C ILE A 264 -7.95 23.22 27.76
N LEU A 265 -7.21 22.36 28.49
CA LEU A 265 -7.36 22.23 29.94
C LEU A 265 -7.04 23.56 30.63
N LEU A 266 -5.91 24.19 30.30
CA LEU A 266 -5.51 25.46 30.89
C LEU A 266 -6.58 26.53 30.64
N GLY A 267 -7.08 26.64 29.41
CA GLY A 267 -8.15 27.57 29.06
C GLY A 267 -9.43 27.32 29.86
N ILE A 268 -9.85 26.06 30.02
CA ILE A 268 -11.02 25.70 30.83
C ILE A 268 -10.81 26.04 32.31
N VAL A 269 -9.63 25.76 32.87
CA VAL A 269 -9.32 26.05 34.28
C VAL A 269 -9.31 27.57 34.52
N VAL A 270 -8.63 28.33 33.66
CA VAL A 270 -8.60 29.80 33.73
C VAL A 270 -10.01 30.36 33.63
N LEU A 271 -10.78 29.88 32.66
CA LEU A 271 -12.15 30.32 32.46
C LEU A 271 -13.05 29.98 33.65
N HIS A 272 -12.85 28.84 34.30
CA HIS A 272 -13.59 28.49 35.50
C HIS A 272 -13.24 29.40 36.68
N LEU A 273 -11.95 29.65 36.92
CA LEU A 273 -11.50 30.53 38.00
C LEU A 273 -11.94 31.99 37.77
N ALA A 274 -11.97 32.42 36.52
CA ALA A 274 -12.35 33.77 36.14
C ALA A 274 -13.83 33.91 35.74
N SER A 275 -14.64 32.84 35.83
CA SER A 275 -16.05 32.87 35.40
C SER A 275 -16.90 33.96 36.06
N PRO A 276 -16.68 34.35 37.34
CA PRO A 276 -17.44 35.44 37.96
C PRO A 276 -17.22 36.81 37.30
N PHE A 277 -16.09 37.00 36.61
CA PHE A 277 -15.70 38.28 36.00
C PHE A 277 -16.21 38.42 34.55
N PHE A 278 -16.75 37.36 33.96
CA PHE A 278 -17.19 37.36 32.56
C PHE A 278 -18.71 37.37 32.45
N THR A 279 -19.21 38.19 31.52
CA THR A 279 -20.58 38.05 31.03
C THR A 279 -20.72 36.69 30.32
N LYS A 280 -21.93 36.12 30.32
CA LYS A 280 -22.14 34.81 29.69
C LYS A 280 -21.74 34.76 28.19
N PRO A 281 -22.00 35.79 27.36
CA PRO A 281 -21.53 35.80 25.97
C PRO A 281 -20.00 35.78 25.86
N ASN A 282 -19.29 36.53 26.72
CA ASN A 282 -17.82 36.53 26.75
C ASN A 282 -17.26 35.17 27.18
N TYR A 283 -17.90 34.54 28.18
CA TYR A 283 -17.56 33.19 28.61
C TYR A 283 -17.65 32.20 27.42
N MET A 284 -18.74 32.26 26.63
CA MET A 284 -18.90 31.40 25.45
C MET A 284 -17.90 31.72 24.34
N ALA A 285 -17.62 33.00 24.09
CA ALA A 285 -16.63 33.42 23.09
C ALA A 285 -15.23 32.87 23.40
N ILE A 286 -14.82 32.91 24.67
CA ILE A 286 -13.52 32.38 25.12
C ILE A 286 -13.49 30.85 24.98
N ILE A 287 -14.59 30.15 25.25
CA ILE A 287 -14.67 28.69 25.05
C ILE A 287 -14.44 28.33 23.59
N GLU A 288 -15.12 29.00 22.67
CA GLU A 288 -14.98 28.73 21.24
C GLU A 288 -13.57 29.04 20.74
N LEU A 289 -12.94 30.11 21.25
CA LEU A 289 -11.56 30.43 20.94
C LEU A 289 -10.57 29.39 21.50
N THR A 290 -10.82 28.90 22.71
CA THR A 290 -10.00 27.86 23.35
C THR A 290 -10.10 26.53 22.59
N HIS A 291 -11.25 26.26 21.97
CA HIS A 291 -11.56 25.05 21.24
C HIS A 291 -11.31 25.17 19.72
N ALA A 292 -10.25 25.89 19.33
CA ALA A 292 -9.81 26.02 17.93
C ALA A 292 -9.14 24.74 17.37
N ILE A 293 -9.82 23.59 17.44
CA ILE A 293 -9.35 22.28 16.93
C ILE A 293 -8.99 22.31 15.43
N PRO A 294 -9.70 23.05 14.55
CA PRO A 294 -9.29 23.15 13.14
C PRO A 294 -7.87 23.69 12.96
N LEU A 295 -7.44 24.62 13.84
CA LEU A 295 -6.07 25.16 13.82
C LEU A 295 -5.04 24.07 14.17
N TYR A 296 -5.34 23.24 15.17
CA TYR A 296 -4.53 22.06 15.48
C TYR A 296 -4.41 21.12 14.26
N GLY A 297 -5.54 20.86 13.57
CA GLY A 297 -5.56 20.03 12.37
C GLY A 297 -4.63 20.53 11.27
N ILE A 298 -4.59 21.84 11.03
CA ILE A 298 -3.66 22.47 10.08
C ILE A 298 -2.20 22.27 10.53
N ILE A 299 -1.89 22.68 11.76
CA ILE A 299 -0.52 22.68 12.30
C ILE A 299 0.06 21.26 12.29
N VAL A 300 -0.73 20.26 12.71
CA VAL A 300 -0.24 18.88 12.78
C VAL A 300 -0.03 18.28 11.39
N CYS A 301 -0.93 18.53 10.45
CA CYS A 301 -0.79 18.03 9.07
C CYS A 301 0.45 18.62 8.38
N ILE A 302 0.63 19.94 8.46
CA ILE A 302 1.80 20.63 7.90
C ILE A 302 3.09 20.17 8.59
N GLY A 303 3.09 20.09 9.92
CA GLY A 303 4.26 19.68 10.71
C GLY A 303 4.72 18.26 10.40
N VAL A 304 3.79 17.32 10.30
CA VAL A 304 4.09 15.92 9.93
C VAL A 304 4.58 15.84 8.48
N TRP A 305 3.92 16.51 7.55
CA TRP A 305 4.32 16.53 6.14
C TRP A 305 5.74 17.10 5.96
N TRP A 306 6.06 18.21 6.63
CA TRP A 306 7.38 18.84 6.58
C TRP A 306 8.47 17.90 7.11
N LYS A 307 8.22 17.21 8.24
CA LYS A 307 9.17 16.23 8.79
C LYS A 307 9.39 15.04 7.86
N LEU A 308 8.35 14.56 7.20
CA LEU A 308 8.46 13.48 6.20
C LEU A 308 9.29 13.94 4.98
N ARG A 309 9.05 15.15 4.47
CA ARG A 309 9.82 15.75 3.37
C ARG A 309 11.32 15.85 3.67
N ILE A 310 11.69 16.30 4.88
CA ILE A 310 13.10 16.38 5.29
C ILE A 310 13.75 14.99 5.27
N LEU A 311 13.07 13.98 5.81
CA LEU A 311 13.59 12.60 5.85
C LEU A 311 13.78 12.02 4.44
N ASP A 312 12.83 12.26 3.53
CA ASP A 312 12.95 11.83 2.14
C ASP A 312 14.11 12.55 1.44
N GLY A 313 14.31 13.85 1.72
CA GLY A 313 15.44 14.63 1.20
C GLY A 313 16.81 14.13 1.69
N GLU A 314 16.95 13.88 2.99
CA GLU A 314 18.17 13.31 3.57
C GLU A 314 18.48 11.92 2.97
N GLN A 315 17.46 11.09 2.83
CA GLN A 315 17.62 9.75 2.26
C GLN A 315 18.04 9.81 0.79
N ARG A 316 17.42 10.69 -0.03
CA ARG A 316 17.85 10.92 -1.42
C ARG A 316 19.30 11.39 -1.48
N ARG A 317 19.71 12.32 -0.61
CA ARG A 317 21.10 12.82 -0.57
C ARG A 317 22.09 11.71 -0.22
N ASN A 318 21.78 10.88 0.77
CA ASN A 318 22.64 9.78 1.20
C ASN A 318 22.81 8.72 0.10
N ILE A 319 21.73 8.41 -0.64
CA ILE A 319 21.80 7.51 -1.80
C ILE A 319 22.67 8.12 -2.89
N THR A 320 22.46 9.39 -3.24
CA THR A 320 23.25 10.09 -4.26
C THR A 320 24.74 10.14 -3.90
N MET A 321 25.08 10.35 -2.62
CA MET A 321 26.47 10.31 -2.15
C MET A 321 27.07 8.90 -2.18
N ALA A 322 26.29 7.87 -1.85
CA ALA A 322 26.73 6.48 -1.91
C ALA A 322 26.89 5.98 -3.36
N LEU A 323 26.01 6.38 -4.28
CA LEU A 323 26.14 6.13 -5.72
C LEU A 323 27.42 6.73 -6.32
N ARG A 324 27.88 7.88 -5.81
CA ARG A 324 29.09 8.55 -6.28
C ARG A 324 30.40 7.91 -5.80
N ARG A 325 30.40 7.04 -4.78
CA ARG A 325 31.65 6.67 -4.08
C ARG A 325 32.30 5.31 -4.40
N LYS A 326 31.60 4.22 -4.78
CA LYS A 326 32.16 2.91 -5.29
C LYS A 326 31.12 1.76 -5.24
N PRO A 327 31.40 0.51 -5.73
CA PRO A 327 30.41 -0.34 -6.37
C PRO A 327 29.35 -0.88 -5.41
N MET A 328 28.21 -1.14 -6.02
CA MET A 328 26.89 -1.37 -5.45
C MET A 328 26.89 -2.33 -4.24
N HIS A 329 26.73 -1.76 -3.04
CA HIS A 329 26.37 -2.52 -1.84
C HIS A 329 24.85 -2.75 -1.82
N THR A 330 24.43 -3.94 -1.42
CA THR A 330 23.04 -4.44 -1.32
C THR A 330 22.07 -3.48 -0.61
N ASP A 331 22.59 -2.63 0.27
CA ASP A 331 21.83 -1.60 1.01
C ASP A 331 21.24 -0.51 0.12
N LEU A 332 21.85 -0.25 -1.04
CA LEU A 332 21.40 0.76 -1.99
C LEU A 332 20.18 0.30 -2.80
N TYR A 333 20.10 -1.01 -3.09
CA TYR A 333 19.03 -1.63 -3.87
C TYR A 333 17.65 -1.43 -3.19
N PHE A 334 17.58 -1.57 -1.87
CA PHE A 334 16.33 -1.39 -1.11
C PHE A 334 15.89 0.07 -0.98
N GLN A 335 16.84 1.00 -0.98
CA GLN A 335 16.52 2.41 -0.92
C GLN A 335 16.01 2.94 -2.27
N MET A 336 16.51 2.39 -3.38
CA MET A 336 16.00 2.67 -4.73
C MET A 336 14.56 2.16 -4.93
N ARG A 337 14.25 0.95 -4.44
CA ARG A 337 12.89 0.37 -4.54
C ARG A 337 11.83 1.20 -3.80
N LYS A 338 12.19 1.85 -2.69
CA LYS A 338 11.28 2.74 -1.92
C LYS A 338 10.98 4.06 -2.64
N ILE A 339 11.92 4.59 -3.44
CA ILE A 339 11.74 5.83 -4.21
C ILE A 339 10.84 5.59 -5.44
N GLN A 340 10.92 4.41 -6.06
CA GLN A 340 10.10 4.03 -7.22
C GLN A 340 8.59 3.98 -6.92
N PHE A 341 8.16 3.81 -5.66
CA PHE A 341 6.74 3.84 -5.30
C PHE A 341 6.18 5.23 -4.99
N SER A 342 7.02 6.28 -4.93
CA SER A 342 6.61 7.64 -4.51
C SER A 342 6.59 8.66 -5.64
N ALA A 343 7.05 8.33 -6.85
CA ALA A 343 7.10 9.26 -7.97
C ALA A 343 6.15 8.79 -9.08
N LYS A 344 4.91 9.28 -9.03
CA LYS A 344 3.96 9.22 -10.14
C LYS A 344 3.68 10.65 -10.58
N GLU A 345 4.54 11.18 -11.44
CA GLU A 345 4.24 12.36 -12.27
C GLU A 345 5.12 12.32 -13.53
N GLN A 346 4.48 12.59 -14.65
CA GLN A 346 4.77 12.02 -15.97
C GLN A 346 5.78 12.82 -16.81
N GLN A 347 6.34 12.08 -17.79
CA GLN A 347 6.71 12.50 -19.14
C GLN A 347 8.12 13.07 -19.43
N GLU A 348 8.83 13.71 -18.51
CA GLU A 348 10.21 14.19 -18.80
C GLU A 348 11.33 13.22 -18.39
N THR A 349 11.00 12.13 -17.70
CA THR A 349 12.01 11.20 -17.14
C THR A 349 12.52 10.13 -18.11
N ALA A 350 11.93 10.02 -19.31
CA ALA A 350 12.25 8.96 -20.26
C ALA A 350 13.72 9.04 -20.74
N ALA A 351 14.24 10.24 -20.98
CA ALA A 351 15.61 10.43 -21.49
C ALA A 351 16.72 10.23 -20.43
N PHE A 352 16.43 10.40 -19.14
CA PHE A 352 17.41 10.23 -18.06
C PHE A 352 17.44 8.80 -17.50
N MET A 353 16.32 8.07 -17.62
CA MET A 353 16.17 6.67 -17.17
C MET A 353 16.82 5.64 -18.10
N THR A 354 17.21 6.01 -19.32
CA THR A 354 17.79 5.10 -20.33
C THR A 354 19.29 4.84 -20.13
N ARG A 355 20.09 5.83 -19.70
CA ARG A 355 21.57 5.69 -19.62
C ARG A 355 22.06 4.53 -18.74
N PRO A 356 21.61 4.35 -17.47
CA PRO A 356 22.09 3.26 -16.62
C PRO A 356 21.61 1.88 -17.08
N LYS A 357 20.46 1.83 -17.78
CA LYS A 357 19.87 0.58 -18.29
C LYS A 357 20.58 0.09 -19.55
N ILE A 358 20.99 1.03 -20.41
CA ILE A 358 21.84 0.76 -21.58
C ILE A 358 23.25 0.32 -21.13
N GLU A 359 23.82 0.94 -20.09
CA GLU A 359 25.11 0.49 -19.52
C GLU A 359 25.04 -0.94 -18.96
N LYS A 360 23.96 -1.31 -18.27
CA LYS A 360 23.76 -2.68 -17.77
C LYS A 360 23.62 -3.69 -18.92
N LEU A 361 23.01 -3.29 -20.03
CA LEU A 361 22.89 -4.10 -21.23
C LEU A 361 24.25 -4.34 -21.92
N ILE A 362 25.08 -3.30 -22.02
CA ILE A 362 26.45 -3.39 -22.56
C ILE A 362 27.32 -4.34 -21.73
N ILE A 363 27.12 -4.40 -20.41
CA ILE A 363 27.94 -5.19 -19.48
C ILE A 363 27.41 -6.61 -19.25
N THR A 364 26.08 -6.82 -19.25
CA THR A 364 25.47 -8.09 -18.80
C THR A 364 24.54 -8.78 -19.80
N GLY A 365 24.08 -8.09 -20.86
CA GLY A 365 23.21 -8.69 -21.88
C GLY A 365 21.77 -9.04 -21.46
N VAL A 366 21.34 -8.61 -20.26
CA VAL A 366 20.01 -8.92 -19.71
C VAL A 366 19.12 -7.69 -19.66
N LEU A 367 18.04 -7.71 -20.43
CA LEU A 367 16.91 -6.77 -20.36
C LEU A 367 15.67 -7.52 -19.85
N SER A 368 15.42 -7.46 -18.54
CA SER A 368 14.20 -7.97 -17.92
C SER A 368 13.46 -6.83 -17.24
N ASN A 369 12.22 -6.55 -17.64
CA ASN A 369 11.39 -5.51 -17.02
C ASN A 369 10.40 -6.14 -16.03
N TRP A 370 10.45 -5.76 -14.75
CA TRP A 370 9.46 -6.21 -13.75
C TRP A 370 8.78 -5.00 -13.10
N SER A 371 7.75 -4.52 -13.78
CA SER A 371 6.53 -3.87 -13.26
C SER A 371 5.44 -4.11 -14.31
N GLU A 372 4.17 -4.07 -13.91
CA GLU A 372 2.97 -4.38 -14.74
C GLU A 372 2.79 -3.55 -16.03
N GLU A 373 3.80 -2.77 -16.46
CA GLU A 373 3.85 -2.01 -17.71
C GLU A 373 5.01 -2.53 -18.60
N LYS A 374 4.66 -3.04 -19.79
CA LYS A 374 5.59 -3.53 -20.83
C LYS A 374 6.59 -2.43 -21.24
N ALA A 375 7.82 -2.79 -21.60
CA ALA A 375 8.80 -1.83 -22.09
C ALA A 375 8.39 -1.24 -23.46
N THR A 376 8.38 0.10 -23.61
CA THR A 376 7.81 0.84 -24.76
C THR A 376 8.83 1.69 -25.53
N PHE A 377 10.13 1.34 -25.50
CA PHE A 377 11.17 2.18 -26.12
C PHE A 377 12.08 1.39 -27.07
N ALA A 378 12.46 2.06 -28.16
CA ALA A 378 13.38 1.59 -29.20
C ALA A 378 14.84 1.45 -28.69
N PRO A 379 15.66 0.59 -29.30
CA PRO A 379 17.10 0.59 -29.08
C PRO A 379 17.74 1.93 -29.50
N PRO A 380 18.65 2.51 -28.70
CA PRO A 380 19.39 3.71 -29.09
C PRO A 380 20.25 3.48 -30.34
N GLU A 381 20.41 4.50 -31.19
CA GLU A 381 21.22 4.41 -32.42
C GLU A 381 22.69 4.00 -32.17
N ALA A 382 23.23 4.30 -30.99
CA ALA A 382 24.60 3.92 -30.58
C ALA A 382 24.68 2.55 -29.88
N PHE A 383 23.61 1.75 -29.89
CA PHE A 383 23.57 0.45 -29.21
C PHE A 383 24.37 -0.62 -29.95
N ILE A 384 25.45 -1.09 -29.32
CA ILE A 384 26.29 -2.18 -29.82
C ILE A 384 26.39 -3.27 -28.74
N PRO A 385 25.48 -4.26 -28.72
CA PRO A 385 25.57 -5.37 -27.77
C PRO A 385 26.74 -6.28 -28.13
N ASN A 386 27.77 -6.31 -27.28
CA ASN A 386 28.82 -7.32 -27.31
C ASN A 386 28.63 -8.32 -26.16
N CYS A 387 27.47 -9.00 -26.12
CA CYS A 387 27.12 -9.95 -25.07
C CYS A 387 26.95 -11.36 -25.63
N GLU A 388 27.42 -12.37 -24.89
CA GLU A 388 27.23 -13.79 -25.24
C GLU A 388 25.89 -14.34 -24.73
N ASN A 389 25.19 -13.56 -23.90
CA ASN A 389 23.92 -13.93 -23.27
C ASN A 389 22.92 -12.83 -23.57
N LEU A 390 21.83 -13.15 -24.26
CA LEU A 390 20.76 -12.20 -24.53
C LEU A 390 19.47 -12.69 -23.88
N LYS A 391 18.83 -11.81 -23.09
CA LYS A 391 17.49 -12.03 -22.57
C LYS A 391 16.62 -10.81 -22.82
N LEU A 392 15.51 -11.01 -23.53
CA LEU A 392 14.47 -10.04 -23.81
C LEU A 392 13.15 -10.53 -23.22
N ALA A 393 12.65 -9.84 -22.19
CA ALA A 393 11.37 -10.19 -21.56
C ALA A 393 10.51 -8.94 -21.36
N ASP A 394 9.20 -9.08 -21.51
CA ASP A 394 8.19 -8.07 -21.18
C ASP A 394 8.26 -6.77 -22.00
N PHE A 395 8.49 -6.89 -23.32
CA PHE A 395 8.47 -5.77 -24.29
C PHE A 395 7.10 -5.57 -24.95
N GLN A 396 6.79 -4.34 -25.37
CA GLN A 396 5.75 -4.09 -26.38
C GLN A 396 6.22 -4.55 -27.76
N GLN A 397 5.27 -4.99 -28.58
CA GLN A 397 5.51 -5.64 -29.87
C GLN A 397 6.39 -4.82 -30.82
N GLU A 398 6.08 -3.54 -31.00
CA GLU A 398 6.78 -2.64 -31.91
C GLU A 398 8.25 -2.49 -31.54
N CYS A 399 8.56 -2.36 -30.24
CA CYS A 399 9.93 -2.23 -29.77
C CYS A 399 10.70 -3.56 -29.77
N LEU A 400 10.03 -4.69 -29.52
CA LEU A 400 10.68 -5.99 -29.48
C LEU A 400 11.38 -6.33 -30.80
N LEU A 401 10.72 -6.05 -31.93
CA LEU A 401 11.27 -6.32 -33.25
C LEU A 401 12.55 -5.50 -33.50
N GLU A 402 12.55 -4.23 -33.12
CA GLU A 402 13.71 -3.36 -33.24
C GLU A 402 14.87 -3.86 -32.38
N TRP A 403 14.61 -4.26 -31.12
CA TRP A 403 15.62 -4.83 -30.23
C TRP A 403 16.21 -6.15 -30.75
N ILE A 404 15.37 -7.03 -31.31
CA ILE A 404 15.82 -8.28 -31.94
C ILE A 404 16.68 -7.95 -33.17
N THR A 405 16.21 -7.05 -34.03
CA THR A 405 16.91 -6.65 -35.26
C THR A 405 18.29 -6.07 -34.94
N SER A 406 18.36 -5.08 -34.05
CA SER A 406 19.63 -4.45 -33.67
C SER A 406 20.59 -5.45 -33.02
N SER A 407 20.09 -6.39 -32.21
CA SER A 407 20.94 -7.39 -31.55
C SER A 407 21.49 -8.43 -32.53
N LEU A 408 20.66 -8.93 -33.44
CA LEU A 408 21.00 -10.00 -34.38
C LEU A 408 21.76 -9.52 -35.63
N GLN A 409 21.71 -8.22 -35.94
CA GLN A 409 22.60 -7.61 -36.93
C GLN A 409 24.08 -7.67 -36.50
N ILE A 410 24.34 -7.67 -35.20
CA ILE A 410 25.69 -7.55 -34.64
C ILE A 410 26.27 -8.92 -34.28
N ARG A 411 25.43 -9.84 -33.78
CA ARG A 411 25.86 -11.18 -33.37
C ARG A 411 24.74 -12.20 -33.60
N ARG A 412 25.12 -13.36 -34.16
CA ARG A 412 24.22 -14.52 -34.35
C ARG A 412 24.62 -15.75 -33.54
N GLU A 413 25.71 -15.67 -32.78
CA GLU A 413 26.24 -16.77 -31.97
C GLU A 413 26.12 -16.42 -30.49
N PHE A 414 25.28 -17.16 -29.75
CA PHE A 414 25.02 -16.93 -28.34
C PHE A 414 25.30 -18.18 -27.49
N LYS A 415 25.68 -17.97 -26.23
CA LYS A 415 25.66 -19.02 -25.21
C LYS A 415 24.25 -19.21 -24.68
N ASN A 416 23.61 -18.11 -24.27
CA ASN A 416 22.24 -18.11 -23.77
C ASN A 416 21.38 -17.11 -24.55
N PHE A 417 20.23 -17.52 -25.04
CA PHE A 417 19.30 -16.69 -25.80
C PHE A 417 17.86 -16.91 -25.32
N GLU A 418 17.23 -15.88 -24.78
CA GLU A 418 15.89 -15.95 -24.22
C GLU A 418 14.98 -14.80 -24.71
N ILE A 419 13.81 -15.14 -25.22
CA ILE A 419 12.70 -14.24 -25.56
C ILE A 419 11.45 -14.73 -24.82
N ASP A 420 11.00 -13.97 -23.82
CA ASP A 420 9.83 -14.28 -22.98
C ASP A 420 8.76 -13.19 -23.16
N CYS A 421 7.92 -13.35 -24.18
CA CYS A 421 6.87 -12.38 -24.55
C CYS A 421 5.52 -13.09 -24.74
N TRP A 422 4.57 -12.80 -23.85
CA TRP A 422 3.23 -13.40 -23.82
C TRP A 422 2.18 -12.50 -24.48
N SER A 423 2.42 -12.07 -25.73
CA SER A 423 1.38 -11.40 -26.52
C SER A 423 1.74 -11.32 -27.99
N VAL A 424 0.98 -12.05 -28.80
CA VAL A 424 0.75 -11.86 -30.25
C VAL A 424 1.91 -12.29 -31.18
N GLU A 425 1.51 -12.79 -32.36
CA GLU A 425 2.28 -13.23 -33.52
C GLU A 425 3.28 -12.17 -33.99
N VAL A 426 4.49 -12.17 -33.41
CA VAL A 426 5.60 -11.40 -33.94
C VAL A 426 6.32 -12.27 -34.97
N PRO A 427 6.41 -11.88 -36.25
CA PRO A 427 7.12 -12.66 -37.27
C PRO A 427 8.64 -12.54 -37.05
N ILE A 428 9.17 -13.29 -36.08
CA ILE A 428 10.59 -13.27 -35.71
C ILE A 428 11.47 -14.09 -36.66
N ARG A 429 10.87 -14.93 -37.52
CA ARG A 429 11.56 -15.84 -38.45
C ARG A 429 12.71 -15.18 -39.25
N PRO A 430 12.52 -14.01 -39.90
CA PRO A 430 13.59 -13.40 -40.70
C PRO A 430 14.84 -13.06 -39.89
N PHE A 431 14.69 -12.91 -38.57
CA PHE A 431 15.75 -12.47 -37.69
C PHE A 431 16.49 -13.63 -37.05
N ILE A 432 15.78 -14.70 -36.70
CA ILE A 432 16.37 -15.88 -36.03
C ILE A 432 17.01 -16.89 -37.00
N GLN A 433 16.87 -16.70 -38.32
CA GLN A 433 17.50 -17.57 -39.31
C GLN A 433 19.03 -17.62 -39.12
N GLY A 434 19.62 -18.82 -39.06
CA GLY A 434 21.07 -18.97 -38.84
C GLY A 434 21.55 -18.58 -37.44
N LEU A 435 20.66 -18.49 -36.46
CA LEU A 435 21.01 -18.32 -35.04
C LEU A 435 21.71 -19.59 -34.52
N LYS A 436 22.88 -19.43 -33.90
CA LYS A 436 23.59 -20.52 -33.22
C LYS A 436 23.57 -20.31 -31.71
N VAL A 437 23.05 -21.29 -30.97
CA VAL A 437 22.97 -21.23 -29.50
C VAL A 437 23.55 -22.49 -28.87
N SER A 438 24.51 -22.31 -27.96
CA SER A 438 25.33 -23.42 -27.42
C SER A 438 24.92 -23.93 -26.03
N LYS A 439 24.22 -23.14 -25.20
CA LYS A 439 23.85 -23.57 -23.83
C LYS A 439 22.35 -23.55 -23.56
N HIS A 440 21.71 -22.39 -23.72
CA HIS A 440 20.29 -22.20 -23.34
C HIS A 440 19.54 -21.42 -24.42
N LEU A 441 18.48 -22.01 -24.98
CA LEU A 441 17.59 -21.36 -25.94
C LEU A 441 16.16 -21.39 -25.41
N LYS A 442 15.54 -20.23 -25.25
CA LYS A 442 14.13 -20.14 -24.84
C LYS A 442 13.40 -19.06 -25.61
N ILE A 443 12.52 -19.45 -26.53
CA ILE A 443 11.68 -18.53 -27.29
C ILE A 443 10.22 -18.95 -27.12
N ARG A 444 9.42 -18.08 -26.50
CA ARG A 444 8.00 -18.34 -26.15
C ARG A 444 6.99 -17.74 -27.12
N CYS A 445 7.40 -17.49 -28.35
CA CYS A 445 6.55 -17.06 -29.45
C CYS A 445 6.79 -17.93 -30.68
N GLU A 446 5.90 -17.84 -31.67
CA GLU A 446 5.99 -18.58 -32.92
C GLU A 446 7.25 -18.21 -33.70
N THR A 447 8.11 -19.20 -33.95
CA THR A 447 9.44 -18.99 -34.53
C THR A 447 9.46 -19.22 -36.05
N GLY A 448 8.56 -20.05 -36.59
CA GLY A 448 8.64 -20.53 -37.98
C GLY A 448 9.96 -21.24 -38.31
N MET A 449 10.57 -21.88 -37.31
CA MET A 449 11.84 -22.62 -37.40
C MET A 449 11.63 -23.94 -38.14
N THR A 450 12.52 -24.31 -39.06
CA THR A 450 12.44 -25.59 -39.79
C THR A 450 13.13 -26.73 -39.05
N ASP A 451 12.93 -27.95 -39.53
CA ASP A 451 13.56 -29.17 -38.99
C ASP A 451 15.10 -29.09 -39.02
N GLU A 452 15.68 -28.58 -40.11
CA GLU A 452 17.13 -28.43 -40.27
C GLU A 452 17.71 -27.40 -39.29
N GLU A 453 16.97 -26.31 -39.06
CA GLU A 453 17.37 -25.27 -38.12
C GLU A 453 17.34 -25.80 -36.68
N LEU A 454 16.31 -26.57 -36.31
CA LEU A 454 16.22 -27.22 -35.01
C LEU A 454 17.36 -28.20 -34.77
N GLU A 455 17.76 -28.95 -35.80
CA GLU A 455 18.87 -29.90 -35.72
C GLU A 455 20.21 -29.19 -35.46
N GLY A 456 20.40 -28.04 -36.10
CA GLY A 456 21.59 -27.18 -35.98
C GLY A 456 21.78 -26.51 -34.61
N ILE A 457 20.76 -26.48 -33.75
CA ILE A 457 20.90 -25.91 -32.39
C ILE A 457 21.66 -26.86 -31.45
N GLU A 458 22.77 -26.39 -30.88
CA GLU A 458 23.59 -27.15 -29.94
C GLU A 458 23.00 -27.23 -28.53
N ALA A 459 22.28 -26.20 -28.08
CA ALA A 459 21.70 -26.09 -26.72
C ALA A 459 20.67 -27.19 -26.40
N MET A 460 20.93 -28.04 -25.40
CA MET A 460 19.98 -29.06 -24.95
C MET A 460 18.86 -28.50 -24.07
N ASP A 461 19.10 -27.39 -23.38
CA ASP A 461 18.06 -26.62 -22.69
C ASP A 461 17.34 -25.73 -23.70
N LEU A 462 16.17 -26.17 -24.15
CA LEU A 462 15.51 -25.69 -25.35
C LEU A 462 14.00 -25.55 -25.15
N THR A 463 13.48 -24.34 -25.40
CA THR A 463 12.05 -24.04 -25.50
C THR A 463 11.78 -23.31 -26.82
N VAL A 464 11.01 -23.90 -27.72
CA VAL A 464 10.64 -23.31 -29.02
C VAL A 464 9.20 -23.67 -29.41
N SER A 465 8.59 -22.82 -30.24
CA SER A 465 7.27 -23.05 -30.85
C SER A 465 7.38 -22.82 -32.35
N SER A 466 7.06 -23.83 -33.17
CA SER A 466 7.04 -23.67 -34.62
C SER A 466 6.04 -24.59 -35.30
N ASP A 467 5.18 -24.02 -36.14
CA ASP A 467 4.30 -24.78 -37.04
C ASP A 467 5.05 -25.39 -38.24
N GLN A 468 6.35 -25.13 -38.36
CA GLN A 468 7.20 -25.70 -39.42
C GLN A 468 8.08 -26.86 -38.93
N ILE A 469 8.12 -27.10 -37.61
CA ILE A 469 8.77 -28.29 -37.06
C ILE A 469 7.83 -29.47 -37.26
N THR A 470 8.35 -30.60 -37.76
CA THR A 470 7.59 -31.83 -37.87
C THR A 470 7.66 -32.66 -36.57
N PRO A 471 6.64 -33.49 -36.29
CA PRO A 471 6.69 -34.48 -35.21
C PRO A 471 7.93 -35.39 -35.25
N ALA A 472 8.39 -35.73 -36.46
CA ALA A 472 9.56 -36.56 -36.67
C ALA A 472 10.85 -35.85 -36.22
N ALA A 473 11.01 -34.58 -36.57
CA ALA A 473 12.14 -33.77 -36.10
C ALA A 473 12.08 -33.53 -34.59
N ALA A 474 10.89 -33.28 -34.05
CA ALA A 474 10.70 -33.16 -32.60
C ALA A 474 11.07 -34.45 -31.85
N LYS A 475 10.74 -35.64 -32.42
CA LYS A 475 11.18 -36.94 -31.91
C LYS A 475 12.71 -37.09 -31.95
N ILE A 476 13.35 -36.77 -33.07
CA ILE A 476 14.82 -36.81 -33.19
C ILE A 476 15.45 -35.90 -32.12
N ARG A 477 14.87 -34.70 -31.91
CA ARG A 477 15.35 -33.76 -30.90
C ARG A 477 15.16 -34.30 -29.47
N LEU A 478 14.04 -34.96 -29.18
CA LEU A 478 13.81 -35.64 -27.91
C LEU A 478 14.85 -36.73 -27.64
N LEU A 479 15.16 -37.57 -28.65
CA LEU A 479 16.20 -38.58 -28.55
C LEU A 479 17.58 -37.97 -28.26
N LYS A 480 17.91 -36.87 -28.95
CA LYS A 480 19.14 -36.09 -28.72
C LYS A 480 19.19 -35.54 -27.29
N PHE A 481 18.08 -34.98 -26.79
CA PHE A 481 17.99 -34.50 -25.41
C PHE A 481 18.15 -35.61 -24.37
N LEU A 482 17.53 -36.77 -24.58
CA LEU A 482 17.70 -37.90 -23.66
C LEU A 482 19.15 -38.41 -23.64
N LYS A 483 19.85 -38.35 -24.78
CA LYS A 483 21.25 -38.77 -24.91
C LYS A 483 22.25 -37.77 -24.35
N PHE A 484 22.06 -36.48 -24.59
CA PHE A 484 23.05 -35.43 -24.29
C PHE A 484 22.63 -34.42 -23.21
N GLY A 485 21.37 -34.44 -22.77
CA GLY A 485 20.83 -33.50 -21.79
C GLY A 485 21.37 -33.73 -20.38
N LYS A 486 21.50 -32.63 -19.63
CA LYS A 486 21.96 -32.59 -18.23
C LYS A 486 20.81 -32.46 -17.24
N ARG A 487 21.10 -32.67 -15.95
CA ARG A 487 20.09 -32.78 -14.88
C ARG A 487 19.16 -31.57 -14.72
N HIS A 488 19.62 -30.36 -15.06
CA HIS A 488 18.85 -29.12 -14.87
C HIS A 488 18.31 -28.52 -16.18
N GLU A 489 18.50 -29.22 -17.30
CA GLU A 489 18.06 -28.76 -18.62
C GLU A 489 16.65 -29.27 -18.90
N LYS A 490 15.91 -28.52 -19.73
CA LYS A 490 14.52 -28.85 -20.09
C LYS A 490 14.37 -28.82 -21.61
N LEU A 491 13.55 -29.72 -22.12
CA LEU A 491 13.11 -29.70 -23.51
C LEU A 491 11.63 -29.36 -23.56
N GLU A 492 11.29 -28.37 -24.36
CA GLU A 492 9.91 -27.98 -24.67
C GLU A 492 9.81 -27.59 -26.14
N ILE A 493 9.04 -28.33 -26.91
CA ILE A 493 8.80 -28.06 -28.34
C ILE A 493 7.30 -28.02 -28.56
N ARG A 494 6.81 -26.92 -29.12
CA ARG A 494 5.46 -26.86 -29.70
C ARG A 494 5.56 -26.97 -31.22
N THR A 495 4.77 -27.87 -31.79
CA THR A 495 4.80 -28.29 -33.21
C THR A 495 3.38 -28.58 -33.69
N VAL A 496 3.19 -28.76 -34.99
CA VAL A 496 1.91 -29.15 -35.59
C VAL A 496 1.44 -30.50 -35.05
N HIS A 497 0.15 -30.61 -34.78
CA HIS A 497 -0.52 -31.86 -34.40
C HIS A 497 -1.07 -32.58 -35.66
N PRO A 498 -0.52 -33.75 -36.06
CA PRO A 498 -1.06 -34.53 -37.16
C PRO A 498 -2.36 -35.23 -36.78
N GLN A 499 -3.25 -35.40 -37.76
CA GLN A 499 -4.42 -36.25 -37.59
C GLN A 499 -3.98 -37.70 -37.25
N PHE A 500 -4.56 -38.27 -36.19
CA PHE A 500 -4.28 -39.63 -35.68
C PHE A 500 -2.92 -39.84 -35.01
N PHE A 501 -2.24 -38.78 -34.60
CA PHE A 501 -1.02 -38.89 -33.82
C PHE A 501 -1.30 -39.50 -32.44
N ASP A 502 -0.46 -40.44 -32.01
CA ASP A 502 -0.51 -41.04 -30.68
C ASP A 502 0.88 -40.94 -30.05
N ALA A 503 1.00 -40.20 -28.95
CA ALA A 503 2.30 -39.93 -28.35
C ALA A 503 3.02 -41.21 -27.89
N GLN A 504 2.28 -42.21 -27.41
CA GLN A 504 2.86 -43.45 -26.93
C GLN A 504 3.38 -44.31 -28.08
N ARG A 505 2.63 -44.38 -29.19
CA ARG A 505 3.02 -45.13 -30.39
C ARG A 505 4.10 -44.44 -31.19
N ASP A 506 3.98 -43.13 -31.38
CA ASP A 506 4.74 -42.40 -32.39
C ASP A 506 6.03 -41.78 -31.84
N LEU A 507 6.09 -41.43 -30.54
CA LEU A 507 7.30 -40.82 -29.94
C LEU A 507 8.20 -41.81 -29.21
N PHE A 508 7.62 -42.83 -28.56
CA PHE A 508 8.42 -43.73 -27.73
C PHE A 508 9.07 -44.85 -28.55
N SER A 509 10.18 -45.35 -28.00
CA SER A 509 10.86 -46.55 -28.48
C SER A 509 10.37 -47.74 -27.65
N ASP A 510 10.27 -48.91 -28.26
CA ASP A 510 9.90 -50.17 -27.57
C ASP A 510 10.85 -50.51 -26.40
N SER A 511 12.06 -49.97 -26.43
CA SER A 511 13.06 -50.14 -25.36
C SER A 511 12.78 -49.31 -24.10
N TRP A 512 11.85 -48.35 -24.14
CA TRP A 512 11.62 -47.40 -23.06
C TRP A 512 10.61 -47.91 -22.04
N ILE A 513 10.97 -47.79 -20.76
CA ILE A 513 10.06 -48.09 -19.66
C ILE A 513 9.34 -46.80 -19.27
N VAL A 514 8.11 -46.66 -19.73
CA VAL A 514 7.25 -45.49 -19.49
C VAL A 514 6.05 -45.86 -18.63
N LYS A 515 5.58 -44.92 -17.80
CA LYS A 515 4.33 -45.05 -17.04
C LYS A 515 3.47 -43.82 -17.28
N LYS A 516 2.27 -44.03 -17.83
CA LYS A 516 1.25 -43.00 -17.93
C LYS A 516 0.65 -42.71 -16.56
N ILE A 517 0.40 -41.45 -16.26
CA ILE A 517 -0.31 -40.99 -15.07
C ILE A 517 -1.74 -40.69 -15.51
N PRO A 518 -2.77 -41.31 -14.92
CA PRO A 518 -4.15 -41.06 -15.32
C PRO A 518 -4.55 -39.61 -15.00
N GLN A 519 -5.11 -38.91 -15.98
CA GLN A 519 -5.80 -37.64 -15.76
C GLN A 519 -7.32 -37.77 -15.96
N ASP A 520 -8.07 -36.89 -15.30
CA ASP A 520 -9.54 -36.86 -15.34
C ASP A 520 -10.10 -36.40 -16.70
N TYR A 521 -9.28 -35.71 -17.51
CA TYR A 521 -9.60 -35.22 -18.85
C TYR A 521 -8.38 -35.39 -19.76
N GLU A 522 -8.42 -36.36 -20.67
CA GLU A 522 -7.36 -36.59 -21.68
C GLU A 522 -8.00 -36.69 -23.06
N GLU A 523 -7.43 -36.00 -24.04
CA GLU A 523 -7.76 -36.23 -25.44
C GLU A 523 -7.10 -37.53 -25.94
N GLY A 524 -7.76 -38.25 -26.83
CA GLY A 524 -7.25 -39.53 -27.35
C GLY A 524 -5.92 -39.34 -28.08
N GLY A 525 -4.85 -39.94 -27.55
CA GLY A 525 -3.48 -39.87 -28.08
C GLY A 525 -2.48 -39.13 -27.17
N GLU A 526 -2.97 -38.32 -26.22
CA GLU A 526 -2.13 -37.61 -25.27
C GLU A 526 -1.39 -38.57 -24.32
N PHE A 527 -0.19 -38.16 -23.90
CA PHE A 527 0.58 -38.91 -22.92
C PHE A 527 1.18 -37.97 -21.87
N ILE A 528 0.73 -38.11 -20.63
CA ILE A 528 1.32 -37.44 -19.47
C ILE A 528 1.85 -38.53 -18.53
N GLY A 529 3.14 -38.50 -18.23
CA GLY A 529 3.74 -39.60 -17.51
C GLY A 529 5.21 -39.44 -17.19
N LYS A 530 5.84 -40.58 -16.91
CA LYS A 530 7.25 -40.65 -16.54
C LYS A 530 7.99 -41.67 -17.37
N ILE A 531 9.21 -41.33 -17.80
CA ILE A 531 10.16 -42.25 -18.42
C ILE A 531 11.16 -42.68 -17.34
N PHE A 532 11.18 -43.97 -17.01
CA PHE A 532 12.01 -44.51 -15.93
C PHE A 532 13.38 -44.95 -16.42
N SER A 533 13.45 -45.60 -17.58
CA SER A 533 14.68 -46.17 -18.13
C SER A 533 14.50 -46.55 -19.61
N GLY A 534 15.56 -47.10 -20.23
CA GLY A 534 15.54 -47.57 -21.62
C GLY A 534 16.16 -46.61 -22.63
N PHE A 535 16.71 -45.49 -22.15
CA PHE A 535 17.50 -44.54 -22.93
C PHE A 535 18.95 -44.49 -22.40
N GLU A 536 19.90 -44.25 -23.29
CA GLU A 536 21.30 -44.10 -22.95
C GLU A 536 21.68 -42.62 -22.91
N ASN A 537 22.13 -42.13 -21.76
CA ASN A 537 22.63 -40.76 -21.59
C ASN A 537 24.15 -40.78 -21.40
N ILE A 538 24.89 -40.02 -22.22
CA ILE A 538 26.36 -40.03 -22.23
C ILE A 538 26.98 -39.45 -20.94
N HIS A 539 26.20 -38.72 -20.16
CA HIS A 539 26.61 -38.17 -18.86
C HIS A 539 26.25 -39.09 -17.68
N GLY A 540 25.75 -40.30 -17.95
CA GLY A 540 25.35 -41.26 -16.92
C GLY A 540 24.06 -40.90 -16.16
N ILE A 541 23.27 -39.94 -16.68
CA ILE A 541 22.08 -39.41 -15.99
C ILE A 541 20.86 -40.29 -16.30
N GLN A 542 20.63 -41.28 -15.46
CA GLN A 542 19.51 -42.22 -15.54
C GLN A 542 18.33 -41.87 -14.61
N ASP A 543 18.28 -40.63 -14.11
CA ASP A 543 17.15 -40.16 -13.28
C ASP A 543 15.81 -40.24 -14.05
N THR A 544 14.70 -40.43 -13.35
CA THR A 544 13.37 -40.44 -13.97
C THR A 544 13.09 -39.12 -14.69
N ARG A 545 12.57 -39.18 -15.92
CA ARG A 545 12.10 -38.01 -16.67
C ARG A 545 10.61 -37.81 -16.49
N GLU A 546 10.20 -36.60 -16.23
CA GLU A 546 8.82 -36.15 -16.44
C GLU A 546 8.64 -35.89 -17.93
N PHE A 547 7.56 -36.41 -18.50
CA PHE A 547 7.25 -36.25 -19.91
C PHE A 547 5.78 -35.92 -20.08
N SER A 548 5.47 -34.91 -20.89
CA SER A 548 4.11 -34.64 -21.35
C SER A 548 4.08 -34.42 -22.85
N CYS A 549 3.06 -34.99 -23.48
CA CYS A 549 2.64 -34.68 -24.83
C CYS A 549 1.18 -34.24 -24.76
N ASP A 550 0.96 -32.94 -24.86
CA ASP A 550 -0.32 -32.26 -24.66
C ASP A 550 -0.82 -31.69 -26.00
N TYR A 551 -2.12 -31.77 -26.28
CA TYR A 551 -2.74 -31.29 -27.51
C TYR A 551 -3.46 -29.95 -27.30
N TYR A 552 -3.32 -29.06 -28.27
CA TYR A 552 -3.89 -27.72 -28.29
C TYR A 552 -4.42 -27.42 -29.70
N GLY A 553 -5.56 -28.03 -30.04
CA GLY A 553 -6.15 -27.93 -31.39
C GLY A 553 -5.23 -28.50 -32.47
N ASP A 554 -4.80 -27.64 -33.40
CA ASP A 554 -3.89 -27.99 -34.51
C ASP A 554 -2.41 -28.05 -34.10
N SER A 555 -2.10 -27.83 -32.82
CA SER A 555 -0.73 -27.87 -32.29
C SER A 555 -0.61 -28.86 -31.14
N MET A 556 0.58 -29.44 -30.98
CA MET A 556 0.93 -30.30 -29.85
C MET A 556 2.20 -29.79 -29.18
N ARG A 557 2.33 -30.08 -27.89
CA ARG A 557 3.49 -29.72 -27.06
C ARG A 557 4.17 -30.98 -26.57
N ILE A 558 5.48 -31.08 -26.75
CA ILE A 558 6.34 -32.12 -26.19
C ILE A 558 7.21 -31.48 -25.12
N PHE A 559 7.07 -31.95 -23.88
CA PHE A 559 7.87 -31.51 -22.73
C PHE A 559 8.63 -32.70 -22.12
N CYS A 560 9.90 -32.48 -21.79
CA CYS A 560 10.72 -33.46 -21.09
C CYS A 560 11.70 -32.77 -20.13
N ALA A 561 11.73 -33.21 -18.86
CA ALA A 561 12.66 -32.71 -17.85
C ALA A 561 13.02 -33.80 -16.83
N VAL A 562 14.10 -33.62 -16.07
CA VAL A 562 14.41 -34.53 -14.94
C VAL A 562 13.47 -34.24 -13.76
N VAL A 563 12.90 -35.29 -13.15
CA VAL A 563 12.08 -35.15 -11.95
C VAL A 563 12.95 -34.69 -10.78
N GLU A 564 12.75 -33.45 -10.33
CA GLU A 564 13.40 -32.95 -9.12
C GLU A 564 12.74 -33.60 -7.88
N LYS A 565 13.54 -34.28 -7.05
CA LYS A 565 13.06 -34.78 -5.74
C LYS A 565 12.70 -33.57 -4.87
N SER A 566 11.45 -33.50 -4.44
CA SER A 566 10.96 -32.52 -3.45
C SER A 566 11.90 -32.45 -2.25
N LYS A 567 12.44 -31.26 -1.95
CA LYS A 567 13.25 -30.98 -0.75
C LYS A 567 12.40 -30.75 0.51
N THR A 568 11.08 -30.85 0.40
CA THR A 568 10.16 -30.66 1.51
C THR A 568 10.14 -31.93 2.35
N SER A 569 10.64 -31.87 3.58
CA SER A 569 10.37 -32.93 4.57
C SER A 569 8.86 -33.04 4.72
N LEU A 570 8.29 -34.20 4.40
CA LEU A 570 6.90 -34.52 4.69
C LEU A 570 6.72 -34.47 6.21
N THR A 571 6.16 -33.38 6.72
CA THR A 571 5.66 -33.32 8.10
C THR A 571 4.37 -34.11 8.13
N LEU A 572 4.44 -35.35 8.63
CA LEU A 572 3.25 -36.12 9.00
C LEU A 572 2.58 -35.40 10.17
N TYR A 573 1.39 -34.85 9.95
CA TYR A 573 0.53 -34.43 11.03
C TYR A 573 -0.04 -35.69 11.69
N PRO A 574 0.16 -35.91 13.00
CA PRO A 574 -0.56 -36.97 13.70
C PRO A 574 -2.04 -36.58 13.76
N PHE A 575 -2.89 -37.50 13.33
CA PHE A 575 -4.35 -37.44 13.49
C PHE A 575 -4.74 -37.49 14.97
#